data_AF-G0W9Z9-F1
#
_entry.id   AF-G0W9Z9-F1
#
_cell.length_a   1.000
_cell.length_b   1.000
_cell.length_c   1.000
_cell.angle_alpha   90.00
_cell.angle_beta   90.00
_cell.angle_gamma   90.00
#
_symmetry.space_group_name_H-M   'P 1'
#
loop_
_entity.id
_entity.type
_entity.pdbx_description
1 polymer ?
#
loop_
_entity_poly.entity_id
_entity_poly.type
_entity_poly.pdbx_seq_one_letter_code
_entity_poly.pdbx_strand_id
1 'polypeptide(L)'
;MSGNPGSSLRALSPTPPERGSFPLDHDNECYDAMVKYLNCMKLVKGENAPNCRLLAKSYLKCRMDHQLMDRDEWEHLGLPKDQPPQQQQVKSDSSQAGLASQAHSRK
;
A
#
# COMPACT_ATOMS: atom_id res chain seq x y z
N MET A 1 27.72 61.02 8.81
CA MET A 1 27.81 60.06 7.70
C MET A 1 27.99 58.67 8.30
N SER A 2 26.93 57.86 8.41
CA SER A 2 27.06 56.42 8.70
C SER A 2 25.89 55.72 8.02
N GLY A 3 26.23 54.91 7.01
CA GLY A 3 25.32 54.31 6.06
C GLY A 3 24.44 53.21 6.68
N ASN A 4 23.22 53.18 6.19
CA ASN A 4 22.23 52.14 6.38
C ASN A 4 22.56 50.95 5.44
N PRO A 5 22.90 49.74 5.92
CA PRO A 5 23.06 48.60 5.05
C PRO A 5 21.69 47.97 4.79
N GLY A 6 20.98 48.55 3.81
CA GLY A 6 19.92 47.82 3.09
C GLY A 6 20.58 46.79 2.19
N SER A 7 20.71 45.55 2.66
CA SER A 7 21.12 44.42 1.84
C SER A 7 20.06 43.32 1.91
N SER A 8 19.21 43.31 0.88
CA SER A 8 18.46 42.18 0.33
C SER A 8 18.53 40.87 1.12
N LEU A 9 17.50 40.59 1.93
CA LEU A 9 17.07 39.21 2.23
C LEU A 9 16.33 38.61 1.01
N ARG A 10 16.88 38.80 -0.20
CA ARG A 10 16.39 38.16 -1.40
C ARG A 10 16.73 36.68 -1.29
N ALA A 11 15.67 35.87 -1.13
CA ALA A 11 15.65 34.46 -1.47
C ALA A 11 16.64 33.56 -0.71
N LEU A 12 16.46 33.43 0.61
CA LEU A 12 16.82 32.19 1.30
C LEU A 12 15.70 31.15 1.13
N SER A 13 15.15 31.00 -0.08
CA SER A 13 14.45 29.75 -0.40
C SER A 13 15.51 28.66 -0.25
N PRO A 14 15.39 27.74 0.72
CA PRO A 14 16.38 26.70 0.88
C PRO A 14 16.48 25.98 -0.47
N THR A 15 17.69 25.91 -1.01
CA THR A 15 17.97 25.03 -2.14
C THR A 15 17.47 23.64 -1.76
N PRO A 16 16.58 23.02 -2.55
CA PRO A 16 16.12 21.68 -2.29
C PRO A 16 17.35 20.79 -2.04
N PRO A 17 17.35 19.97 -0.97
CA PRO A 17 18.51 19.15 -0.65
C PRO A 17 18.85 18.23 -1.84
N GLU A 18 20.14 18.04 -2.07
CA GLU A 18 20.75 17.14 -3.09
C GLU A 18 20.27 15.68 -3.00
N ARG A 19 19.49 15.32 -1.97
CA ARG A 19 18.72 14.08 -1.91
C ARG A 19 17.25 14.43 -2.02
N GLY A 20 16.74 14.41 -3.25
CA GLY A 20 15.39 14.84 -3.64
C GLY A 20 14.27 14.36 -2.71
N SER A 21 13.09 14.97 -2.89
CA SER A 21 11.83 14.48 -2.33
C SER A 21 11.84 12.96 -2.31
N PHE A 22 11.97 12.42 -1.11
CA PHE A 22 12.30 11.03 -0.79
C PHE A 22 11.95 10.02 -1.92
N PRO A 23 12.94 9.52 -2.69
CA PRO A 23 12.71 8.56 -3.78
C PRO A 23 12.50 7.14 -3.24
N LEU A 24 11.64 6.97 -2.23
CA LEU A 24 11.22 5.64 -1.73
C LEU A 24 9.98 5.10 -2.45
N ASP A 25 9.44 5.87 -3.39
CA ASP A 25 8.22 5.56 -4.12
C ASP A 25 8.35 6.17 -5.53
N HIS A 26 9.27 5.63 -6.32
CA HIS A 26 9.63 6.18 -7.64
C HIS A 26 8.47 6.04 -8.64
N ASP A 27 7.67 4.96 -8.53
CA ASP A 27 6.66 4.60 -9.53
C ASP A 27 5.28 4.31 -8.94
N ASN A 28 5.02 4.70 -7.68
CA ASN A 28 3.71 4.51 -7.04
C ASN A 28 3.23 3.05 -6.99
N GLU A 29 4.16 2.09 -6.96
CA GLU A 29 3.89 0.65 -6.99
C GLU A 29 2.96 0.19 -5.84
N CYS A 30 3.07 0.83 -4.67
CA CYS A 30 2.27 0.51 -3.48
C CYS A 30 1.22 1.58 -3.13
N TYR A 31 0.93 2.50 -4.05
CA TYR A 31 0.05 3.65 -3.80
C TYR A 31 -1.36 3.25 -3.36
N ASP A 32 -1.97 2.25 -4.00
CA ASP A 32 -3.32 1.81 -3.65
C ASP A 32 -3.42 1.27 -2.22
N ALA A 33 -2.42 0.50 -1.78
CA ALA A 33 -2.36 -0.04 -0.43
C ALA A 33 -2.10 1.09 0.60
N MET A 34 -1.23 2.04 0.25
CA MET A 34 -0.96 3.24 1.05
C MET A 34 -2.24 4.06 1.27
N VAL A 35 -2.98 4.37 0.20
CA VAL A 35 -4.19 5.19 0.27
C VAL A 35 -5.25 4.52 1.14
N LYS A 36 -5.46 3.21 0.99
CA LYS A 36 -6.40 2.45 1.83
C LYS A 36 -6.01 2.53 3.31
N TYR A 37 -4.74 2.32 3.63
CA TYR A 37 -4.25 2.42 5.00
C TYR A 37 -4.41 3.84 5.59
N LEU A 38 -3.99 4.87 4.85
CA LEU A 38 -4.11 6.26 5.31
C LEU A 38 -5.56 6.69 5.48
N ASN A 39 -6.46 6.26 4.60
CA ASN A 39 -7.89 6.52 4.75
C ASN A 39 -8.44 5.83 6.01
N CYS A 40 -8.01 4.60 6.29
CA CYS A 40 -8.39 3.92 7.53
C CYS A 40 -7.94 4.69 8.77
N MET A 41 -6.68 5.12 8.82
CA MET A 41 -6.13 5.91 9.93
C MET A 41 -6.90 7.21 10.15
N LYS A 42 -7.31 7.89 9.07
CA LYS A 42 -8.16 9.10 9.15
C LYS A 42 -9.53 8.79 9.74
N LEU A 43 -10.17 7.68 9.33
CA LEU A 43 -11.49 7.29 9.83
C LEU A 43 -11.46 6.96 11.33
N VAL A 44 -10.42 6.27 11.80
CA VAL A 44 -10.27 5.90 13.21
C VAL A 44 -9.56 6.97 14.03
N LYS A 45 -9.32 8.16 13.46
CA LYS A 45 -8.65 9.31 14.12
C LYS A 45 -7.28 8.97 14.72
N GLY A 46 -6.54 8.07 14.07
CA GLY A 46 -5.22 7.64 14.53
C GLY A 46 -5.24 6.58 15.63
N GLU A 47 -6.41 6.09 16.04
CA GLU A 47 -6.51 4.94 16.96
C GLU A 47 -5.91 3.67 16.35
N ASN A 48 -5.35 2.80 17.21
CA ASN A 48 -4.75 1.54 16.78
C ASN A 48 -5.81 0.46 16.49
N ALA A 49 -6.64 0.70 15.49
CA ALA A 49 -7.76 -0.15 15.15
C ALA A 49 -7.31 -1.40 14.36
N PRO A 50 -7.86 -2.61 14.66
CA PRO A 50 -7.43 -3.86 14.05
C PRO A 50 -7.62 -3.90 12.53
N ASN A 51 -8.66 -3.24 12.01
CA ASN A 51 -8.90 -3.10 10.57
C ASN A 51 -7.80 -2.31 9.87
N CYS A 52 -7.24 -1.27 10.50
CA CYS A 52 -6.13 -0.51 9.92
C CYS A 52 -4.81 -1.28 9.97
N ARG A 53 -4.63 -2.16 10.96
CA ARG A 53 -3.43 -3.03 11.06
C ARG A 53 -3.37 -4.04 9.90
N LEU A 54 -4.52 -4.56 9.45
CA LEU A 54 -4.59 -5.43 8.26
C LEU A 54 -4.17 -4.67 6.98
N LEU A 55 -4.61 -3.42 6.85
CA LEU A 55 -4.23 -2.58 5.71
C LEU A 55 -2.75 -2.17 5.77
N ALA A 56 -2.24 -1.85 6.96
CA ALA A 56 -0.83 -1.57 7.20
C ALA A 56 0.04 -2.76 6.78
N LYS A 57 -0.39 -3.99 7.10
CA LYS A 57 0.30 -5.21 6.70
C LYS A 57 0.37 -5.38 5.19
N SER A 58 -0.74 -5.15 4.49
CA SER A 58 -0.75 -5.20 3.01
C SER A 58 0.17 -4.15 2.41
N TYR A 59 0.19 -2.94 2.97
CA TYR A 59 1.05 -1.86 2.49
C TYR A 59 2.53 -2.18 2.71
N LEU A 60 2.92 -2.61 3.90
CA LEU A 60 4.31 -2.96 4.21
C LEU A 60 4.78 -4.19 3.45
N LYS A 61 3.92 -5.19 3.26
CA LYS A 61 4.21 -6.35 2.41
C LYS A 61 4.53 -5.92 0.98
N CYS A 62 3.72 -5.04 0.39
CA CYS A 62 3.98 -4.52 -0.95
C CYS A 62 5.38 -3.87 -1.02
N ARG A 63 5.73 -3.05 -0.04
CA ARG A 63 7.05 -2.40 -0.02
C ARG A 63 8.21 -3.40 0.10
N MET A 64 8.05 -4.46 0.89
CA MET A 64 9.04 -5.53 1.01
C MET A 64 9.18 -6.35 -0.28
N ASP A 65 8.06 -6.62 -0.97
CA ASP A 65 8.05 -7.41 -2.20
C ASP A 65 8.63 -6.64 -3.39
N HIS A 66 8.46 -5.32 -3.42
CA HIS A 66 9.06 -4.40 -4.41
C HIS A 66 10.46 -3.89 -4.02
N GLN A 67 11.07 -4.43 -2.95
CA GLN A 67 12.39 -4.03 -2.47
C GLN A 67 12.50 -2.53 -2.13
N LEU A 68 11.36 -1.88 -1.80
CA LEU A 68 11.27 -0.50 -1.31
C LEU A 68 11.55 -0.40 0.20
N MET A 69 11.68 -1.56 0.87
CA MET A 69 11.98 -1.73 2.28
C MET A 69 12.58 -3.13 2.51
N ASP A 70 13.49 -3.26 3.48
CA ASP A 70 14.01 -4.56 3.90
C ASP A 70 12.90 -5.46 4.46
N ARG A 71 13.04 -6.78 4.27
CA ARG A 71 12.08 -7.75 4.82
C ARG A 71 12.29 -7.84 6.34
N ASP A 72 11.23 -7.61 7.09
CA ASP A 72 11.21 -7.75 8.54
C ASP A 72 10.00 -8.58 8.99
N GLU A 73 10.07 -9.12 10.19
CA GLU A 73 8.99 -9.93 10.77
C GLU A 73 7.87 -9.04 11.33
N TRP A 74 6.63 -9.50 11.23
CA TRP A 74 5.47 -8.71 11.65
C TRP A 74 5.51 -8.31 13.12
N GLU A 75 6.13 -9.13 13.98
CA GLU A 75 6.25 -8.85 15.41
C GLU A 75 7.14 -7.65 15.70
N HIS A 76 8.26 -7.51 14.98
CA HIS A 76 9.16 -6.35 15.11
C HIS A 76 8.47 -5.06 14.65
N LEU A 77 7.57 -5.17 13.67
CA LEU A 77 6.75 -4.06 13.17
C LEU A 77 5.50 -3.81 14.03
N GLY A 78 5.31 -4.54 15.13
CA GLY A 78 4.15 -4.40 16.01
C GLY A 78 2.82 -4.80 15.34
N LEU A 79 2.85 -5.68 14.34
CA LEU A 79 1.69 -6.19 13.61
C LEU A 79 1.36 -7.63 14.00
N PRO A 80 0.08 -8.03 13.91
CA PRO A 80 -0.30 -9.40 14.20
C PRO A 80 0.33 -10.38 13.20
N LYS A 81 0.75 -11.56 13.70
CA LYS A 81 1.23 -12.66 12.86
C LYS A 81 0.16 -13.05 11.84
N ASP A 82 0.60 -13.53 10.68
CA ASP A 82 -0.34 -14.20 9.77
C ASP A 82 -0.90 -15.40 10.51
N GLN A 83 -2.23 -15.48 10.61
CA GLN A 83 -2.83 -16.76 10.95
C GLN A 83 -2.41 -17.72 9.83
N PRO A 84 -1.91 -18.94 10.17
CA PRO A 84 -1.60 -19.94 9.15
C PRO A 84 -2.83 -20.05 8.24
N PRO A 85 -2.65 -20.23 6.92
CA PRO A 85 -3.74 -20.14 5.96
C PRO A 85 -4.84 -21.09 6.39
N GLN A 86 -5.86 -20.54 7.06
CA GLN A 86 -7.16 -21.14 7.14
C GLN A 86 -7.62 -21.02 5.70
N GLN A 87 -7.38 -22.11 4.98
CA GLN A 87 -7.72 -22.34 3.60
C GLN A 87 -8.94 -21.51 3.29
N GLN A 88 -8.73 -20.39 2.60
CA GLN A 88 -9.79 -19.68 1.94
C GLN A 88 -10.37 -20.75 1.04
N GLN A 89 -11.46 -21.39 1.47
CA GLN A 89 -12.28 -22.23 0.63
C GLN A 89 -12.81 -21.27 -0.43
N VAL A 90 -11.99 -21.07 -1.45
CA VAL A 90 -12.42 -20.86 -2.80
C VAL A 90 -13.33 -22.04 -3.09
N LYS A 91 -14.60 -21.87 -2.74
CA LYS A 91 -15.68 -22.57 -3.39
C LYS A 91 -15.63 -22.13 -4.84
N SER A 92 -14.69 -22.72 -5.59
CA SER A 92 -14.80 -22.86 -7.02
C SER A 92 -16.14 -23.56 -7.22
N ASP A 93 -17.17 -22.78 -7.53
CA ASP A 93 -18.37 -23.30 -8.17
C ASP A 93 -17.94 -23.79 -9.56
N SER A 94 -17.28 -24.95 -9.58
CA SER A 94 -17.15 -25.80 -10.74
C SER A 94 -18.40 -26.67 -10.80
N SER A 95 -19.54 -26.05 -11.11
CA SER A 95 -20.75 -26.78 -11.48
C SER A 95 -20.76 -26.99 -13.00
N GLN A 96 -19.89 -27.91 -13.40
CA GLN A 96 -20.05 -28.96 -14.42
C GLN A 96 -20.66 -28.58 -15.78
N ALA A 97 -19.80 -28.60 -16.80
CA ALA A 97 -20.19 -28.92 -18.17
C ALA A 97 -20.41 -30.43 -18.34
N GLY A 98 -21.49 -30.81 -19.03
CA GLY A 98 -21.53 -32.04 -19.83
C GLY A 98 -22.66 -33.02 -19.51
N LEU A 99 -23.74 -32.98 -20.30
CA LEU A 99 -24.41 -34.20 -20.76
C LEU A 99 -24.78 -34.05 -22.24
N ALA A 100 -24.55 -35.14 -22.95
CA ALA A 100 -24.33 -35.22 -24.38
C ALA A 100 -25.61 -35.33 -25.23
N SER A 101 -25.47 -34.88 -26.47
CA SER A 101 -25.82 -35.57 -27.73
C SER A 101 -27.12 -36.36 -27.86
N GLN A 102 -27.91 -35.98 -28.87
CA GLN A 102 -28.76 -36.77 -29.81
C GLN A 102 -30.09 -36.04 -30.04
N ALA A 103 -30.73 -35.99 -31.21
CA ALA A 103 -30.43 -36.21 -32.61
C ALA A 103 -31.72 -35.81 -33.37
N HIS A 104 -31.57 -35.31 -34.61
CA HIS A 104 -32.48 -35.44 -35.77
C HIS A 104 -33.99 -35.11 -35.63
N SER A 105 -34.51 -34.08 -36.33
CA SER A 105 -34.96 -34.10 -37.75
C SER A 105 -36.35 -34.73 -37.97
N ARG A 106 -37.27 -33.87 -38.48
CA ARG A 106 -38.55 -34.19 -39.18
C ARG A 106 -39.65 -34.73 -38.26
N LYS A 107 -40.88 -34.20 -38.27
CA LYS A 107 -41.81 -33.92 -39.37
C LYS A 107 -42.85 -32.90 -38.91
#